data_AF-A0A1Q8CJV4-F1
#
_entry.id   AF-A0A1Q8CJV4-F1
#
_cell.length_a   1.000
_cell.length_b   1.000
_cell.length_c   1.000
_cell.angle_alpha   90.00
_cell.angle_beta   90.00
_cell.angle_gamma   90.00
#
_symmetry.space_group_name_H-M   'P 1'
#
loop_
_entity.id
_entity.type
_entity.pdbx_description
1 polymer ?
#
loop_
_entity_poly.entity_id
_entity_poly.type
_entity_poly.pdbx_seq_one_letter_code
_entity_poly.pdbx_strand_id
1 'polypeptide(L)'
;MSSITDVGADKPAADKSTAELVHDLTSQFSHLARTEIRLAVREVQDKAKHAGIGFASIGAAGVLALYGGGVVLAGLVMLLAMAVPAWVAAMIVGAVLLAGAGIAALVARGQLRKGSPMPSEAVESAKEDVQVVKEAVRR
;
A
#
# COMPACT_ATOMS: atom_id res chain seq x y z
N MET A 1 5.92 -85.64 6.78
CA MET A 1 4.68 -84.97 6.30
C MET A 1 5.05 -83.53 6.03
N SER A 2 5.18 -83.19 4.74
CA SER A 2 5.81 -81.95 4.26
C SER A 2 4.83 -80.79 4.16
N SER A 3 5.42 -79.58 4.22
CA SER A 3 4.97 -78.28 3.68
C SER A 3 4.16 -77.41 4.65
N ILE A 4 4.73 -76.38 5.28
CA ILE A 4 5.29 -75.12 4.75
C ILE A 4 4.20 -74.20 4.20
N THR A 5 3.84 -73.23 5.05
CA THR A 5 3.49 -71.81 4.78
C THR A 5 2.57 -71.48 3.61
N ASP A 6 1.33 -71.10 3.92
CA ASP A 6 0.57 -70.15 3.11
C ASP A 6 0.99 -68.72 3.52
N VAL A 7 2.03 -68.21 2.88
CA VAL A 7 2.31 -66.77 2.84
C VAL A 7 1.44 -66.23 1.71
N GLY A 8 0.26 -65.75 2.08
CA GLY A 8 -0.63 -65.01 1.19
C GLY A 8 0.03 -63.71 0.72
N ALA A 9 0.72 -63.81 -0.42
CA ALA A 9 0.99 -62.76 -1.40
C ALA A 9 1.14 -61.33 -0.84
N ASP A 10 2.37 -61.03 -0.40
CA ASP A 10 2.89 -59.67 -0.48
C ASP A 10 2.80 -59.25 -1.96
N LYS A 11 1.95 -58.26 -2.25
CA LYS A 11 1.84 -57.73 -3.61
C LYS A 11 3.23 -57.18 -3.96
N PRO A 12 3.85 -57.65 -5.05
CA PRO A 12 5.16 -57.14 -5.42
C PRO A 12 5.05 -55.63 -5.55
N ALA A 13 5.97 -54.93 -4.88
CA ALA A 13 6.27 -53.54 -5.10
C ALA A 13 6.70 -53.38 -6.57
N ALA A 14 5.72 -53.40 -7.47
CA ALA A 14 5.89 -53.12 -8.88
C ALA A 14 6.24 -51.64 -8.97
N ASP A 15 7.49 -51.40 -9.33
CA ASP A 15 8.07 -50.15 -9.79
C ASP A 15 7.02 -49.10 -10.14
N LYS A 16 6.93 -48.06 -9.31
CA LYS A 16 6.18 -46.84 -9.68
C LYS A 16 6.66 -46.45 -11.07
N SER A 17 5.75 -46.49 -12.04
CA SER A 17 6.03 -46.12 -13.42
C SER A 17 6.60 -44.71 -13.46
N THR A 18 7.58 -44.43 -14.31
CA THR A 18 8.13 -43.08 -14.54
C THR A 18 7.02 -42.06 -14.83
N ALA A 19 5.90 -42.50 -15.42
CA ALA A 19 4.71 -41.68 -15.64
C ALA A 19 4.01 -41.27 -14.33
N GLU A 20 4.01 -42.13 -13.31
CA GLU A 20 3.39 -41.89 -12.01
C GLU A 20 4.23 -40.94 -11.15
N LEU A 21 5.56 -41.01 -11.22
CA LEU A 21 6.45 -40.01 -10.58
C LEU A 21 6.32 -38.62 -11.20
N VAL A 22 6.22 -38.53 -12.54
CA VAL A 22 6.02 -37.25 -13.22
C VAL A 22 4.66 -36.64 -12.86
N HIS A 23 3.62 -37.47 -12.72
CA HIS A 23 2.31 -37.05 -12.24
C HIS A 23 2.36 -36.55 -10.79
N ASP A 24 3.02 -37.28 -9.88
CA ASP A 24 3.17 -36.88 -8.46
C ASP A 24 4.02 -35.62 -8.28
N LEU A 25 5.06 -35.41 -9.09
CA LEU A 25 5.85 -34.17 -9.08
C LEU A 25 5.01 -33.00 -9.60
N THR A 26 4.30 -33.19 -10.71
CA THR A 26 3.44 -32.14 -11.28
C THR A 26 2.30 -31.75 -10.33
N SER A 27 1.73 -32.72 -9.61
CA SER A 27 0.69 -32.48 -8.62
C SER A 27 1.23 -31.74 -7.39
N GLN A 28 2.43 -32.08 -6.92
CA GLN A 28 3.11 -31.38 -5.81
C GLN A 28 3.52 -29.95 -6.17
N PHE A 29 4.08 -29.74 -7.37
CA PHE A 29 4.39 -28.39 -7.87
C PHE A 29 3.12 -27.55 -8.01
N SER A 30 2.03 -28.13 -8.53
CA SER A 30 0.73 -27.46 -8.63
C SER A 30 0.16 -27.11 -7.25
N HIS A 31 0.33 -27.99 -6.27
CA HIS A 31 -0.09 -27.76 -4.89
C HIS A 31 0.73 -26.64 -4.21
N LEU A 32 2.05 -26.65 -4.41
CA LEU A 32 2.94 -25.62 -3.89
C LEU A 32 2.64 -24.26 -4.51
N ALA A 33 2.52 -24.18 -5.84
CA ALA A 33 2.16 -22.95 -6.54
C ALA A 33 0.83 -22.38 -6.05
N ARG A 34 -0.19 -23.22 -5.86
CA ARG A 34 -1.49 -22.80 -5.33
C ARG A 34 -1.43 -22.39 -3.85
N THR A 35 -0.45 -22.85 -3.10
CA THR A 35 -0.22 -22.45 -1.71
C THR A 35 0.48 -21.09 -1.65
N GLU A 36 1.52 -20.91 -2.47
CA GLU A 36 2.25 -19.64 -2.56
C GLU A 36 1.34 -18.51 -3.06
N ILE A 37 0.48 -18.78 -4.05
CA ILE A 37 -0.54 -17.83 -4.50
C ILE A 37 -1.49 -17.46 -3.35
N ARG A 38 -1.94 -18.44 -2.55
CA ARG A 38 -2.83 -18.16 -1.41
C ARG A 38 -2.13 -17.34 -0.33
N LEU A 39 -0.83 -17.56 -0.11
CA LEU A 39 -0.03 -16.79 0.82
C LEU A 39 0.15 -15.35 0.31
N ALA A 40 0.52 -15.17 -0.95
CA ALA A 40 0.68 -13.87 -1.58
C ALA A 40 -0.63 -13.06 -1.56
N VAL A 41 -1.78 -13.70 -1.86
CA VAL A 41 -3.10 -13.05 -1.76
C VAL A 41 -3.39 -12.59 -0.34
N ARG A 42 -3.07 -13.40 0.68
CA ARG A 42 -3.24 -12.99 2.09
C ARG A 42 -2.34 -11.83 2.46
N GLU A 43 -1.06 -11.87 2.07
CA GLU A 43 -0.13 -10.78 2.38
C GLU A 43 -0.52 -9.47 1.69
N VAL A 44 -1.00 -9.54 0.44
CA VAL A 44 -1.54 -8.37 -0.27
C VAL A 44 -2.80 -7.85 0.43
N GLN A 45 -3.72 -8.71 0.87
CA GLN A 45 -4.91 -8.30 1.62
C GLN A 45 -4.54 -7.64 2.96
N ASP A 46 -3.58 -8.19 3.69
CA ASP A 46 -3.12 -7.63 4.97
C ASP A 46 -2.45 -6.28 4.75
N LYS A 47 -1.55 -6.16 3.76
CA LYS A 47 -0.93 -4.88 3.38
C LYS A 47 -1.98 -3.86 2.92
N ALA A 48 -2.94 -4.27 2.11
CA ALA A 48 -4.03 -3.42 1.63
C ALA A 48 -4.93 -2.93 2.77
N LYS A 49 -5.23 -3.79 3.75
CA LYS A 49 -6.02 -3.42 4.93
C LYS A 49 -5.28 -2.41 5.80
N HIS A 50 -4.01 -2.65 6.09
CA HIS A 50 -3.21 -1.71 6.90
C HIS A 50 -3.02 -0.36 6.19
N ALA A 51 -2.70 -0.39 4.90
CA ALA A 51 -2.63 0.82 4.09
C ALA A 51 -4.00 1.54 4.03
N GLY A 52 -5.09 0.79 3.85
CA GLY A 52 -6.45 1.31 3.80
C GLY A 52 -6.89 1.99 5.10
N ILE A 53 -6.61 1.39 6.26
CA ILE A 53 -6.86 2.00 7.57
C ILE A 53 -6.00 3.27 7.74
N GLY A 54 -4.73 3.23 7.31
CA GLY A 54 -3.85 4.39 7.32
C GLY A 54 -4.42 5.56 6.54
N PHE A 55 -4.75 5.37 5.26
CA PHE A 55 -5.35 6.41 4.42
C PHE A 55 -6.73 6.85 4.91
N ALA A 56 -7.56 5.93 5.38
CA ALA A 56 -8.87 6.27 5.94
C ALA A 56 -8.75 7.13 7.20
N SER A 57 -7.79 6.84 8.08
CA SER A 57 -7.55 7.62 9.30
C SER A 57 -7.04 9.03 9.00
N ILE A 58 -6.12 9.18 8.03
CA ILE A 58 -5.66 10.49 7.56
C ILE A 58 -6.81 11.28 6.93
N GLY A 59 -7.64 10.62 6.12
CA GLY A 59 -8.83 11.23 5.53
C GLY A 59 -9.82 11.71 6.60
N ALA A 60 -10.15 10.85 7.57
CA ALA A 60 -11.04 11.19 8.68
C ALA A 60 -10.49 12.33 9.53
N ALA A 61 -9.20 12.29 9.88
CA ALA A 61 -8.53 13.36 10.60
C ALA A 61 -8.56 14.68 9.81
N GLY A 62 -8.35 14.63 8.49
CA GLY A 62 -8.45 15.81 7.62
C GLY A 62 -9.84 16.42 7.61
N VAL A 63 -10.89 15.60 7.52
CA VAL A 63 -12.29 16.06 7.58
C VAL A 63 -12.60 16.69 8.95
N LEU A 64 -12.21 16.03 10.04
CA LEU A 64 -12.41 16.56 11.39
C LEU A 64 -11.64 17.87 11.61
N ALA A 65 -10.40 17.95 11.14
CA ALA A 65 -9.60 19.17 11.22
C ALA A 65 -10.21 20.32 10.39
N LEU A 66 -10.78 20.02 9.22
CA LEU A 66 -11.46 21.01 8.38
C LEU A 66 -12.69 21.60 9.10
N TYR A 67 -13.59 20.75 9.59
CA TYR A 67 -14.79 21.22 10.29
C TYR A 67 -14.47 21.85 11.65
N GLY A 68 -13.62 21.21 12.45
CA GLY A 68 -13.19 21.73 13.74
C GLY A 68 -12.47 23.06 13.61
N GLY A 69 -11.55 23.17 12.65
CA GLY A 69 -10.90 24.43 12.28
C GLY A 69 -11.91 25.50 11.88
N GLY A 70 -12.87 25.17 11.01
CA GLY A 70 -13.94 26.08 10.61
C GLY A 70 -14.76 26.63 11.78
N VAL A 71 -15.13 25.77 12.74
CA VAL A 71 -15.86 26.17 13.96
C VAL A 71 -15.00 27.09 14.84
N VAL A 72 -13.72 26.78 15.04
CA VAL A 72 -12.80 27.63 15.80
C VAL A 72 -12.65 29.00 15.13
N LEU A 73 -12.48 29.03 13.80
CA LEU A 73 -12.38 30.27 13.04
C LEU A 73 -13.66 31.12 13.13
N ALA A 74 -14.83 30.48 13.02
CA ALA A 74 -16.11 31.16 13.25
C ALA A 74 -16.19 31.74 14.66
N GLY A 75 -15.73 30.99 15.67
CA GLY A 75 -15.60 31.45 17.05
C GLY A 75 -14.71 32.68 17.19
N LEU A 76 -13.53 32.69 16.55
CA LEU A 76 -12.63 33.85 16.54
C LEU A 76 -13.26 35.07 15.88
N VAL A 77 -13.97 34.88 14.76
CA VAL A 77 -14.69 35.97 14.08
C VAL A 77 -15.79 36.53 15.00
N MET A 78 -16.59 35.67 15.64
CA MET A 78 -17.63 36.10 16.57
C MET A 78 -17.06 36.83 17.79
N LEU A 79 -15.95 36.34 18.35
CA LEU A 79 -15.26 36.96 19.47
C LEU A 79 -14.77 38.36 19.10
N LEU A 80 -14.13 38.51 17.94
CA LEU A 80 -13.60 39.79 17.47
C LEU A 80 -14.74 40.75 17.07
N ALA A 81 -15.87 40.20 16.59
CA ALA A 81 -17.07 40.97 16.26
C ALA A 81 -17.74 41.62 17.50
N MET A 82 -17.34 41.26 18.73
CA MET A 82 -17.75 41.99 19.94
C MET A 82 -17.07 43.36 20.05
N ALA A 83 -15.96 43.58 19.36
CA ALA A 83 -15.20 44.83 19.38
C ALA A 83 -15.27 45.63 18.06
N VAL A 84 -15.50 44.97 16.92
CA VAL A 84 -15.54 45.60 15.59
C VAL A 84 -16.72 45.05 14.76
N PRO A 85 -17.15 45.72 13.66
CA PRO A 85 -18.19 45.16 12.79
C PRO A 85 -17.82 43.75 12.27
N ALA A 86 -18.81 42.86 12.21
CA ALA A 86 -18.59 41.44 11.90
C ALA A 86 -17.84 41.21 10.57
N TRP A 87 -18.10 42.04 9.55
CA TRP A 87 -17.40 41.93 8.26
C TRP A 87 -15.91 42.28 8.38
N VAL A 88 -15.55 43.26 9.22
CA VAL A 88 -14.15 43.63 9.50
C VAL A 88 -13.46 42.50 10.26
N ALA A 89 -14.12 41.94 11.27
CA ALA A 89 -13.60 40.79 12.01
C ALA A 89 -13.28 39.60 11.08
N ALA A 90 -14.20 39.26 10.17
CA ALA A 90 -13.99 38.21 9.18
C ALA A 90 -12.81 38.49 8.25
N MET A 91 -12.65 39.75 7.80
CA MET A 91 -11.51 40.16 6.97
C MET A 91 -10.18 40.08 7.70
N ILE A 92 -10.12 40.46 8.98
CA ILE A 92 -8.89 40.37 9.78
C ILE A 92 -8.47 38.91 9.95
N VAL A 93 -9.40 38.04 10.40
CA VAL A 93 -9.11 36.61 10.59
C VAL A 93 -8.73 35.95 9.26
N GLY A 94 -9.44 36.28 8.19
CA GLY A 94 -9.14 35.80 6.83
C GLY A 94 -7.76 36.24 6.34
N ALA A 95 -7.38 37.50 6.55
CA ALA A 95 -6.06 38.01 6.15
C ALA A 95 -4.92 37.30 6.89
N VAL A 96 -5.08 37.06 8.20
CA VAL A 96 -4.10 36.32 9.01
C VAL A 96 -3.95 34.88 8.49
N LEU A 97 -5.05 34.21 8.18
CA LEU A 97 -5.02 32.86 7.61
C LEU A 97 -4.34 32.81 6.25
N LEU A 98 -4.66 33.75 5.34
CA LEU A 98 -4.04 33.82 4.02
C LEU A 98 -2.54 34.12 4.11
N ALA A 99 -2.12 34.99 5.02
CA ALA A 99 -0.71 35.25 5.27
C ALA A 99 0.01 33.98 5.76
N GLY A 100 -0.56 33.29 6.75
CA GLY A 100 -0.03 32.02 7.25
C GLY A 100 0.04 30.94 6.16
N ALA A 101 -1.01 30.78 5.36
CA ALA A 101 -1.05 29.85 4.24
C ALA A 101 -0.01 30.19 3.17
N GLY A 102 0.19 31.48 2.87
CA GLY A 102 1.23 31.95 1.97
C GLY A 102 2.63 31.57 2.45
N ILE A 103 2.94 31.80 3.73
CA ILE A 103 4.22 31.41 4.34
C ILE A 103 4.40 29.90 4.29
N ALA A 104 3.39 29.12 4.70
CA ALA A 104 3.45 27.66 4.66
C ALA A 104 3.68 27.14 3.23
N ALA A 105 3.01 27.71 2.23
CA ALA A 105 3.19 27.36 0.82
C ALA A 105 4.60 27.68 0.33
N LEU A 106 5.18 28.82 0.73
CA LEU A 106 6.56 29.19 0.39
C LEU A 106 7.57 28.24 1.05
N VAL A 107 7.37 27.85 2.31
CA VAL A 107 8.21 26.88 3.00
C VAL A 107 8.11 25.51 2.32
N ALA A 108 6.90 25.02 2.06
CA ALA A 108 6.69 23.75 1.36
C ALA A 108 7.37 23.74 -0.01
N ARG A 109 7.23 24.83 -0.79
CA ARG A 109 7.92 25.00 -2.07
C ARG A 109 9.44 25.01 -1.90
N GLY A 110 9.95 25.64 -0.85
CA GLY A 110 11.37 25.63 -0.50
C GLY A 110 11.89 24.22 -0.25
N GLN A 111 11.16 23.41 0.53
CA GLN A 111 11.52 22.03 0.83
C GLN A 111 11.50 21.15 -0.43
N LEU A 112 10.46 21.27 -1.26
CA LEU A 112 10.36 20.54 -2.53
C LEU A 112 11.47 20.92 -3.52
N ARG A 113 11.97 22.16 -3.48
CA ARG A 113 13.08 22.61 -4.33
C ARG A 113 14.47 22.22 -3.80
N LYS A 114 14.61 21.97 -2.49
CA LYS A 114 15.89 21.68 -1.83
C LYS A 114 16.28 20.20 -1.84
N GLY A 115 15.39 19.31 -2.25
CA GLY A 115 15.71 17.90 -2.42
C GLY A 115 14.48 17.15 -2.93
N SER A 116 14.67 16.31 -3.94
CA SER A 116 13.62 15.41 -4.42
C SER A 116 13.15 14.56 -3.23
N PRO A 117 11.86 14.59 -2.84
CA PRO A 117 11.32 13.66 -1.86
C PRO A 117 11.25 12.23 -2.40
N MET A 118 11.54 12.05 -3.69
CA MET A 118 11.67 10.77 -4.35
C MET A 118 13.06 10.20 -4.08
N PRO A 119 13.19 8.96 -3.55
CA PRO A 119 14.49 8.30 -3.37
C PRO A 119 15.20 8.29 -4.72
N SER A 120 16.35 8.97 -4.82
CA SER A 120 17.10 9.10 -6.07
C SER A 120 17.39 7.74 -6.70
N GLU A 121 17.70 6.74 -5.86
CA GLU A 121 17.94 5.36 -6.29
C GLU A 121 16.68 4.70 -6.87
N ALA A 122 15.51 4.88 -6.23
CA ALA A 122 14.26 4.31 -6.73
C ALA A 122 13.83 4.93 -8.07
N VAL A 123 14.12 6.21 -8.28
CA VAL A 123 13.87 6.89 -9.56
C VAL A 123 14.88 6.45 -10.63
N GLU A 124 16.13 6.22 -10.24
CA GLU A 124 17.19 5.76 -11.15
C GLU A 124 16.93 4.32 -11.61
N SER A 125 16.64 3.40 -10.69
CA SER A 125 16.24 2.03 -11.04
C SER A 125 14.97 1.99 -11.90
N ALA A 126 13.97 2.82 -11.60
CA ALA A 126 12.76 2.90 -12.44
C ALA A 126 13.05 3.43 -13.86
N LYS A 127 14.04 4.32 -14.03
CA LYS A 127 14.47 4.77 -15.36
C LYS A 127 15.21 3.68 -16.12
N GLU A 128 16.05 2.93 -15.43
CA GLU A 128 16.78 1.79 -16.00
C GLU A 128 15.81 0.71 -16.47
N ASP A 129 14.82 0.36 -15.65
CA ASP A 129 13.75 -0.59 -15.99
C ASP A 129 12.95 -0.16 -17.22
N VAL A 130 12.62 1.13 -17.33
CA VAL A 130 11.91 1.67 -18.50
C VAL A 130 12.78 1.63 -19.76
N GLN A 131 14.10 1.84 -19.63
CA GLN A 131 15.03 1.73 -20.75
C GLN A 131 15.14 0.29 -21.23
N VAL A 132 15.28 -0.67 -20.32
CA VAL A 132 15.33 -2.11 -20.65
C VAL A 132 14.05 -2.56 -21.37
N VAL A 133 12.88 -2.14 -20.89
CA VAL A 133 11.60 -2.45 -21.56
C VAL A 133 11.51 -1.79 -22.94
N LYS A 134 11.96 -0.54 -23.10
CA LYS A 134 11.98 0.14 -24.40
C LYS A 134 12.93 -0.53 -25.40
N GLU A 135 14.09 -0.99 -24.95
CA GLU A 135 15.04 -1.70 -25.81
C GLU A 135 14.49 -3.07 -26.22
N ALA A 136 13.82 -3.78 -25.31
CA ALA A 136 13.18 -5.06 -25.60
C ALA A 136 12.03 -4.95 -26.61
N VAL A 137 11.27 -3.84 -26.60
CA VAL A 137 10.17 -3.59 -27.55
C VAL A 137 10.66 -3.08 -28.90
N ARG A 138 11.87 -2.52 -28.98
CA ARG A 138 12.45 -1.99 -30.22
C ARG A 138 13.25 -3.04 -31.02
N ARG A 139 13.36 -4.26 -30.50
CA ARG A 139 14.02 -5.42 -31.14
C ARG A 139 12.99 -6.34 -31.76
#